data_AF-A0A087RR81-F1
#
_entry.id   AF-A0A087RR81-F1
#
_cell.length_a   1.000
_cell.length_b   1.000
_cell.length_c   1.000
_cell.angle_alpha   90.00
_cell.angle_beta   90.00
_cell.angle_gamma   90.00
#
_symmetry.space_group_name_H-M   'P 1'
#
loop_
_entity.id
_entity.type
_entity.pdbx_description
1 polymer ?
#
loop_
_entity_poly.entity_id
_entity_poly.type
_entity_poly.pdbx_seq_one_letter_code
_entity_poly.pdbx_strand_id
1 'polypeptide(L)'
;MAKCCHCEEFIESGMLFGFWGPEENTKPICIKCLKKILDSEGKDIGIKNRIKKWLSEENISFNEVKEPKNVFHFALEDIGPLKMRIEVFQDKNNLDVITGFMTFLSKELTFNLYRFTEEQKEDFKRKVDDFLSTLRVDYRTGIRVGYEIISERGHYGAKYFIRAKQYDLDKEKFLRILDMTKETGLRSDEFLNQTLKPNQ
;
A
#
# COMPACT_ATOMS: atom_id res chain seq x y z
N MET A 1 -13.20 31.28 -9.10
CA MET A 1 -12.54 30.36 -10.04
C MET A 1 -11.05 30.43 -9.80
N ALA A 2 -10.41 29.30 -9.51
CA ALA A 2 -8.95 29.24 -9.35
C ALA A 2 -8.29 29.23 -10.74
N LYS A 3 -7.12 29.87 -10.88
CA LYS A 3 -6.31 29.76 -12.10
C LYS A 3 -5.26 28.66 -11.92
N CYS A 4 -5.02 27.91 -12.98
CA CYS A 4 -3.91 26.98 -13.03
C CYS A 4 -2.60 27.73 -12.88
N CYS A 5 -1.75 27.32 -11.94
CA CYS A 5 -0.45 27.95 -11.72
C CYS A 5 0.57 27.71 -12.83
N HIS A 6 0.23 26.89 -13.84
CA HIS A 6 1.13 26.50 -14.92
C HIS A 6 0.69 27.05 -16.30
N CYS A 7 -0.60 26.98 -16.64
CA CYS A 7 -1.12 27.52 -17.90
C CYS A 7 -1.97 28.78 -17.73
N GLU A 8 -2.18 29.24 -16.49
CA GLU A 8 -3.03 30.41 -16.15
C GLU A 8 -4.51 30.33 -16.55
N GLU A 9 -4.93 29.22 -17.17
CA GLU A 9 -6.33 28.94 -17.51
C GLU A 9 -7.19 28.83 -16.24
N PHE A 10 -8.44 29.27 -16.34
CA PHE A 10 -9.41 29.10 -15.28
C PHE A 10 -9.78 27.62 -15.13
N ILE A 11 -9.70 27.13 -13.89
CA ILE A 11 -10.15 25.80 -13.51
C ILE A 11 -11.67 25.87 -13.34
N GLU A 12 -12.40 25.12 -14.18
CA GLU A 12 -13.86 25.07 -14.14
C GLU A 12 -14.35 24.59 -12.77
N SER A 13 -15.36 25.28 -12.24
CA SER A 13 -15.99 24.95 -10.96
C SER A 13 -16.64 23.57 -11.03
N GLY A 14 -16.14 22.63 -10.22
CA GLY A 14 -16.65 21.24 -10.16
C GLY A 14 -15.70 20.18 -10.75
N MET A 15 -14.60 20.57 -11.42
CA MET A 15 -13.53 19.63 -11.79
C MET A 15 -12.52 19.44 -10.66
N LEU A 16 -12.12 18.19 -10.40
CA LEU A 16 -11.00 17.84 -9.51
C LEU A 16 -9.72 18.52 -10.00
N PHE A 17 -9.14 19.39 -9.18
CA PHE A 17 -7.86 20.05 -9.42
C PHE A 17 -6.78 19.54 -8.47
N GLY A 18 -5.53 19.55 -8.94
CA GLY A 18 -4.38 19.24 -8.09
C GLY A 18 -3.83 20.49 -7.42
N PHE A 19 -2.89 20.29 -6.52
CA PHE A 19 -2.07 21.35 -5.95
C PHE A 19 -0.60 21.08 -6.27
N TRP A 20 0.11 22.11 -6.73
CA TRP A 20 1.52 22.03 -7.12
C TRP A 20 2.36 23.06 -6.37
N GLY A 21 3.55 22.64 -5.92
CA GLY A 21 4.48 23.48 -5.16
C GLY A 21 4.79 22.93 -3.76
N PRO A 22 5.71 23.58 -3.03
CA PRO A 22 6.03 23.24 -1.64
C PRO A 22 4.81 23.45 -0.73
N GLU A 23 4.74 22.73 0.39
CA GLU A 23 3.56 22.67 1.26
C GLU A 23 3.13 24.05 1.78
N GLU A 24 4.10 24.89 2.13
CA GLU A 24 3.89 26.28 2.54
C GLU A 24 3.43 27.23 1.40
N ASN A 25 3.45 26.80 0.14
CA ASN A 25 3.08 27.62 -1.02
C ASN A 25 2.48 26.79 -2.16
N THR A 26 1.53 25.93 -1.81
CA THR A 26 0.81 25.13 -2.80
C THR A 26 -0.11 26.00 -3.64
N LYS A 27 -0.07 25.80 -4.96
CA LYS A 27 -0.91 26.54 -5.92
C LYS A 27 -1.84 25.61 -6.70
N PRO A 28 -3.05 26.05 -7.05
CA PRO A 28 -3.98 25.24 -7.84
C PRO A 28 -3.40 24.93 -9.23
N ILE A 29 -3.48 23.68 -9.67
CA ILE A 29 -3.05 23.25 -11.01
C ILE A 29 -4.16 22.47 -11.70
N CYS A 30 -4.41 22.77 -12.98
CA CYS A 30 -5.41 22.04 -13.75
C CYS A 30 -4.93 20.62 -14.07
N ILE A 31 -5.86 19.69 -14.22
CA ILE A 31 -5.55 18.27 -14.45
C ILE A 31 -4.70 18.02 -15.71
N LYS A 32 -4.85 18.86 -16.75
CA LYS A 32 -4.07 18.78 -17.99
C LYS A 32 -2.60 19.11 -17.74
N CYS A 33 -2.34 20.22 -17.04
CA CYS A 33 -0.98 20.62 -16.67
C CYS A 33 -0.37 19.67 -15.65
N LEU A 34 -1.17 19.20 -14.69
CA LEU A 34 -0.72 18.18 -13.74
C LEU A 34 -0.23 16.92 -14.46
N LYS A 35 -1.02 16.39 -15.41
CA LYS A 35 -0.61 15.25 -16.25
C LYS A 35 0.65 15.55 -17.07
N LYS A 36 0.71 16.70 -17.74
CA LYS A 36 1.91 17.10 -18.50
C LYS A 36 3.17 17.19 -17.64
N ILE A 37 3.07 17.75 -16.44
CA ILE A 37 4.20 17.84 -15.50
C ILE A 37 4.62 16.45 -15.01
N LEU A 38 3.65 15.56 -14.75
CA LEU A 38 3.92 14.17 -14.40
C LEU A 38 4.62 13.42 -15.55
N ASP A 39 4.28 13.74 -16.79
CA ASP A 39 4.81 13.07 -17.98
C ASP A 39 6.13 13.66 -18.49
N SER A 40 6.44 14.94 -18.22
CA SER A 40 7.52 15.65 -18.93
C SER A 40 8.92 15.57 -18.31
N GLU A 41 9.10 15.24 -17.01
CA GLU A 41 10.45 15.30 -16.41
C GLU A 41 10.81 14.26 -15.34
N GLY A 42 10.02 13.20 -15.07
CA GLY A 42 10.44 12.10 -14.17
C GLY A 42 10.89 12.51 -12.74
N LYS A 43 10.72 13.79 -12.39
CA LYS A 43 11.02 14.43 -11.12
C LYS A 43 9.76 15.18 -10.70
N ASP A 44 8.72 14.41 -10.44
CA ASP A 44 7.62 14.87 -9.60
C ASP A 44 8.25 15.42 -8.30
N ILE A 45 7.93 16.67 -7.91
CA ILE A 45 8.16 17.13 -6.53
C ILE A 45 7.33 16.26 -5.57
N GLY A 46 6.46 15.38 -6.09
CA GLY A 46 6.62 13.98 -5.79
C GLY A 46 5.62 13.56 -4.76
N ILE A 47 4.60 12.79 -5.12
CA ILE A 47 3.92 11.98 -4.08
C ILE A 47 4.98 11.21 -3.24
N LYS A 48 6.10 10.84 -3.87
CA LYS A 48 7.35 10.41 -3.22
C LYS A 48 7.83 11.33 -2.09
N ASN A 49 8.09 12.62 -2.35
CA ASN A 49 8.65 13.52 -1.33
C ASN A 49 7.61 13.89 -0.27
N ARG A 50 6.33 14.00 -0.65
CA ARG A 50 5.23 14.17 0.31
C ARG A 50 5.20 13.01 1.31
N ILE A 51 5.24 11.76 0.82
CA ILE A 51 5.31 10.57 1.66
C ILE A 51 6.57 10.60 2.55
N LYS A 52 7.76 10.93 2.00
CA LYS A 52 8.99 11.05 2.82
C LYS A 52 8.83 12.06 3.95
N LYS A 53 8.24 13.23 3.67
CA LYS A 53 7.98 14.27 4.68
C LYS A 53 7.04 13.75 5.76
N TRP A 54 5.90 13.17 5.38
CA TRP A 54 4.93 12.63 6.33
C TRP A 54 5.51 11.52 7.20
N LEU A 55 6.29 10.59 6.62
CA LEU A 55 6.97 9.55 7.38
C LEU A 55 7.96 10.13 8.39
N SER A 56 8.72 11.16 8.00
CA SER A 56 9.69 11.84 8.89
C SER A 56 8.99 12.57 10.04
N GLU A 57 7.88 13.26 9.77
CA GLU A 57 7.07 13.96 10.78
C GLU A 57 6.49 12.99 11.82
N GLU A 58 6.10 11.79 11.40
CA GLU A 58 5.61 10.74 12.29
C GLU A 58 6.74 9.89 12.94
N ASN A 59 8.01 10.27 12.74
CA ASN A 59 9.19 9.53 13.20
C ASN A 59 9.20 8.06 12.76
N ILE A 60 8.68 7.78 11.56
CA ILE A 60 8.67 6.45 10.97
C ILE A 60 9.95 6.26 10.16
N SER A 61 10.78 5.31 10.57
CA SER A 61 12.00 4.92 9.84
C SER A 61 11.66 4.21 8.53
N PHE A 62 12.41 4.53 7.46
CA PHE A 62 12.25 3.88 6.17
C PHE A 62 13.54 3.88 5.36
N ASN A 63 13.69 2.87 4.50
CA ASN A 63 14.73 2.79 3.49
C ASN A 63 14.14 2.90 2.08
N GLU A 64 14.89 3.51 1.16
CA GLU A 64 14.52 3.54 -0.24
C GLU A 64 15.07 2.30 -0.96
N VAL A 65 14.17 1.52 -1.57
CA VAL A 65 14.49 0.31 -2.32
C VAL A 65 14.57 0.64 -3.80
N LYS A 66 15.63 0.18 -4.47
CA LYS A 66 15.73 0.30 -5.93
C LYS A 66 14.98 -0.83 -6.60
N GLU A 67 13.76 -0.55 -7.05
CA GLU A 67 12.94 -1.47 -7.86
C GLU A 67 12.73 -0.87 -9.26
N PRO A 68 13.30 -1.45 -10.34
CA PRO A 68 13.21 -0.91 -11.69
C PRO A 68 11.80 -0.69 -12.21
N LYS A 69 10.81 -1.45 -11.73
CA LYS A 69 9.40 -1.31 -12.14
C LYS A 69 8.68 -0.16 -11.43
N ASN A 70 9.28 0.41 -10.39
CA ASN A 70 8.64 1.40 -9.54
C ASN A 70 9.20 2.81 -9.82
N VAL A 71 8.34 3.82 -9.63
CA VAL A 71 8.73 5.24 -9.60
C VAL A 71 9.47 5.53 -8.30
N PHE A 72 8.96 5.00 -7.19
CA PHE A 72 9.62 4.97 -5.89
C PHE A 72 9.19 3.72 -5.12
N HIS A 73 9.99 3.32 -4.15
CA HIS A 73 9.69 2.23 -3.25
C HIS A 73 10.37 2.50 -1.90
N PHE A 74 9.57 2.59 -0.84
CA PHE A 74 10.02 2.66 0.54
C PHE A 74 9.70 1.37 1.28
N ALA A 75 10.68 0.82 1.98
CA ALA A 75 10.49 -0.23 2.97
C ALA A 75 10.53 0.43 4.35
N LEU A 76 9.41 0.39 5.06
CA LEU A 76 9.26 0.92 6.41
C LEU A 76 9.86 -0.07 7.41
N GLU A 77 10.56 0.45 8.41
CA GLU A 77 11.22 -0.34 9.45
C GLU A 77 10.41 -0.33 10.74
N ASP A 78 10.46 -1.45 11.48
CA ASP A 78 9.95 -1.59 12.85
C ASP A 78 8.51 -1.07 13.06
N ILE A 79 7.64 -1.25 12.06
CA ILE A 79 6.26 -0.78 12.14
C ILE A 79 5.40 -1.79 12.93
N GLY A 80 4.78 -1.28 14.00
CA GLY A 80 3.82 -2.04 14.81
C GLY A 80 4.48 -3.09 15.71
N PRO A 81 3.71 -3.77 16.58
CA PRO A 81 4.27 -4.67 17.58
C PRO A 81 4.95 -5.92 16.99
N LEU A 82 4.63 -6.26 15.74
CA LEU A 82 5.20 -7.41 15.04
C LEU A 82 6.42 -7.07 14.18
N LYS A 83 6.90 -5.82 14.19
CA LYS A 83 7.99 -5.34 13.31
C LYS A 83 7.73 -5.71 11.84
N MET A 84 6.50 -5.45 11.38
CA MET A 84 6.08 -5.81 10.04
C MET A 84 6.87 -5.02 9.00
N ARG A 85 7.26 -5.70 7.92
CA ARG A 85 7.85 -5.06 6.75
C ARG A 85 6.74 -4.50 5.86
N ILE A 86 6.35 -3.25 6.13
CA ILE A 86 5.40 -2.51 5.29
C ILE A 86 6.18 -1.85 4.14
N GLU A 87 5.67 -1.97 2.93
CA GLU A 87 6.18 -1.35 1.72
C GLU A 87 5.22 -0.28 1.22
N VAL A 88 5.76 0.85 0.77
CA VAL A 88 5.02 1.93 0.11
C VAL A 88 5.68 2.21 -1.23
N PHE A 89 4.96 2.02 -2.32
CA PHE A 89 5.53 2.18 -3.66
C PHE A 89 4.50 2.67 -4.67
N GLN A 90 5.00 3.10 -5.84
CA GLN A 90 4.18 3.43 -7.00
C GLN A 90 4.79 2.75 -8.23
N ASP A 91 3.98 2.00 -8.97
CA ASP A 91 4.39 1.37 -10.22
C ASP A 91 4.57 2.41 -11.32
N LYS A 92 5.51 2.22 -12.25
CA LYS A 92 5.67 3.14 -13.40
C LYS A 92 4.45 3.19 -14.33
N ASN A 93 3.64 2.14 -14.32
CA ASN A 93 2.49 1.99 -15.22
C ASN A 93 1.17 2.48 -14.60
N ASN A 94 1.16 2.90 -13.33
CA ASN A 94 -0.04 3.33 -12.64
C ASN A 94 0.27 4.47 -11.67
N LEU A 95 -0.63 5.46 -11.59
CA LEU A 95 -0.51 6.59 -10.67
C LEU A 95 -0.98 6.27 -9.24
N ASP A 96 -1.33 5.02 -8.95
CA ASP A 96 -1.71 4.58 -7.61
C ASP A 96 -0.49 4.43 -6.70
N VAL A 97 -0.58 4.98 -5.50
CA VAL A 97 0.29 4.63 -4.39
C VAL A 97 -0.24 3.36 -3.77
N ILE A 98 0.65 2.39 -3.63
CA ILE A 98 0.39 1.09 -3.05
C ILE A 98 1.08 1.05 -1.70
N THR A 99 0.33 0.76 -0.65
CA THR A 99 0.84 0.52 0.70
C THR A 99 0.45 -0.88 1.10
N GLY A 100 1.40 -1.71 1.49
CA GLY A 100 1.12 -3.10 1.76
C GLY A 100 2.18 -3.78 2.60
N PHE A 101 1.91 -5.00 3.01
CA PHE A 101 2.89 -5.85 3.68
C PHE A 101 2.87 -7.24 3.05
N MET A 102 3.97 -7.95 3.20
CA MET A 102 4.04 -9.36 2.85
C MET A 102 4.19 -10.17 4.12
N THR A 103 3.32 -11.17 4.30
CA THR A 103 3.49 -12.19 5.33
C THR A 103 3.88 -13.51 4.68
N PHE A 104 4.91 -14.14 5.22
CA PHE A 104 5.32 -15.49 4.87
C PHE A 104 4.89 -16.42 6.00
N LEU A 105 4.52 -17.65 5.64
CA LEU A 105 4.27 -18.65 6.67
C LEU A 105 5.53 -18.90 7.48
N SER A 106 5.35 -19.14 8.79
CA SER A 106 6.47 -19.51 9.66
C SER A 106 7.16 -20.77 9.15
N LYS A 107 8.43 -21.00 9.54
CA LYS A 107 9.16 -22.23 9.16
C LYS A 107 8.43 -23.49 9.62
N GLU A 108 7.81 -23.42 10.80
CA GLU A 108 7.01 -24.51 11.36
C GLU A 108 5.74 -24.78 10.55
N LEU A 109 5.00 -23.73 10.18
CA LEU A 109 3.81 -23.88 9.34
C LEU A 109 4.16 -24.37 7.93
N THR A 110 5.26 -23.87 7.37
CA THR A 110 5.81 -24.36 6.11
C THR A 110 6.13 -25.85 6.19
N PHE A 111 6.80 -26.29 7.26
CA PHE A 111 7.10 -27.70 7.50
C PHE A 111 5.84 -28.56 7.69
N ASN A 112 4.84 -28.07 8.42
CA ASN A 112 3.57 -28.75 8.61
C ASN A 112 2.81 -28.91 7.28
N LEU A 113 2.81 -27.88 6.43
CA LEU A 113 2.21 -27.95 5.09
C LEU A 113 2.89 -28.96 4.18
N TYR A 114 4.20 -29.18 4.31
CA TYR A 114 4.87 -30.26 3.58
C TYR A 114 4.38 -31.66 3.99
N ARG A 115 3.90 -31.81 5.23
CA ARG A 115 3.37 -33.07 5.77
C ARG A 115 1.87 -33.26 5.50
N PHE A 116 1.18 -32.23 5.02
CA PHE A 116 -0.24 -32.29 4.68
C PHE A 116 -0.47 -33.15 3.43
N THR A 117 -1.59 -33.86 3.40
CA THR A 117 -2.12 -34.44 2.17
C THR A 117 -2.55 -33.34 1.19
N GLU A 118 -2.76 -33.68 -0.09
CA GLU A 118 -3.26 -32.70 -1.06
C GLU A 118 -4.62 -32.11 -0.64
N GLU A 119 -5.52 -32.92 -0.09
CA GLU A 119 -6.81 -32.47 0.45
C GLU A 119 -6.64 -31.46 1.60
N GLN A 120 -5.70 -31.72 2.52
CA GLN A 120 -5.40 -30.80 3.62
C GLN A 120 -4.76 -29.49 3.14
N LYS A 121 -3.94 -29.54 2.08
CA LYS A 121 -3.39 -28.33 1.45
C LYS A 121 -4.49 -27.51 0.78
N GLU A 122 -5.44 -28.16 0.10
CA GLU A 122 -6.59 -27.47 -0.50
C GLU A 122 -7.51 -26.84 0.56
N ASP A 123 -7.80 -27.56 1.66
CA ASP A 123 -8.58 -27.01 2.77
C ASP A 123 -7.87 -25.82 3.44
N PHE A 124 -6.56 -25.91 3.64
CA PHE A 124 -5.77 -24.79 4.16
C PHE A 124 -5.82 -23.58 3.23
N LYS A 125 -5.63 -23.77 1.92
CA LYS A 125 -5.73 -22.69 0.92
C LYS A 125 -7.11 -22.03 0.97
N ARG A 126 -8.18 -22.82 1.02
CA ARG A 126 -9.56 -22.30 1.13
C ARG A 126 -9.76 -21.48 2.40
N LYS A 127 -9.30 -21.96 3.56
CA LYS A 127 -9.39 -21.20 4.83
C LYS A 127 -8.64 -19.89 4.79
N VAL A 128 -7.45 -19.89 4.19
CA VAL A 128 -6.66 -18.67 3.96
C VAL A 128 -7.45 -17.73 3.04
N ASP A 129 -7.95 -18.20 1.90
CA ASP A 129 -8.77 -17.39 0.98
C ASP A 129 -10.04 -16.82 1.64
N ASP A 130 -10.74 -17.62 2.43
CA ASP A 130 -11.93 -17.21 3.17
C ASP A 130 -11.59 -16.10 4.17
N PHE A 131 -10.54 -16.27 4.97
CA PHE A 131 -10.06 -15.25 5.89
C PHE A 131 -9.67 -13.96 5.15
N LEU A 132 -8.89 -14.08 4.08
CA LEU A 132 -8.46 -12.97 3.24
C LEU A 132 -9.65 -12.19 2.65
N SER A 133 -10.73 -12.90 2.30
CA SER A 133 -11.96 -12.28 1.80
C SER A 133 -12.63 -11.38 2.85
N THR A 134 -12.51 -11.71 4.14
CA THR A 134 -13.07 -10.90 5.24
C THR A 134 -12.35 -9.56 5.43
N LEU A 135 -11.13 -9.44 4.92
CA LEU A 135 -10.31 -8.23 5.02
C LEU A 135 -10.53 -7.26 3.85
N ARG A 136 -11.30 -7.65 2.82
CA ARG A 136 -11.31 -6.99 1.51
C ARG A 136 -11.79 -5.53 1.49
N VAL A 137 -12.53 -5.02 2.49
CA VAL A 137 -13.20 -3.72 2.32
C VAL A 137 -13.46 -2.96 3.62
N ASP A 138 -12.99 -1.71 3.69
CA ASP A 138 -13.67 -0.67 4.47
C ASP A 138 -14.63 0.10 3.53
N TYR A 139 -15.91 -0.27 3.58
CA TYR A 139 -16.93 0.30 2.72
C TYR A 139 -17.22 1.78 3.04
N ARG A 140 -16.86 2.27 4.24
CA ARG A 140 -17.10 3.66 4.65
C ARG A 140 -16.11 4.62 4.03
N THR A 141 -14.87 4.19 3.83
CA THR A 141 -13.77 5.02 3.31
C THR A 141 -13.51 4.81 1.81
N GLY A 142 -14.13 3.80 1.19
CA GLY A 142 -13.91 3.46 -0.22
C GLY A 142 -12.54 2.82 -0.48
N ILE A 143 -11.80 2.49 0.58
CA ILE A 143 -10.47 1.90 0.54
C ILE A 143 -10.62 0.38 0.33
N ARG A 144 -10.01 -0.14 -0.73
CA ARG A 144 -10.03 -1.57 -1.06
C ARG A 144 -8.70 -2.21 -0.68
N VAL A 145 -8.78 -3.29 0.10
CA VAL A 145 -7.64 -4.16 0.41
C VAL A 145 -7.60 -5.25 -0.66
N GLY A 146 -6.56 -5.23 -1.47
CA GLY A 146 -6.20 -6.33 -2.35
C GLY A 146 -5.31 -7.32 -1.61
N TYR A 147 -5.38 -8.59 -2.03
CA TYR A 147 -4.42 -9.60 -1.61
C TYR A 147 -3.94 -10.41 -2.81
N GLU A 148 -2.73 -10.93 -2.71
CA GLU A 148 -2.14 -11.88 -3.66
C GLU A 148 -1.50 -13.02 -2.89
N ILE A 149 -1.91 -14.26 -3.19
CA ILE A 149 -1.24 -15.46 -2.66
C ILE A 149 0.00 -15.69 -3.51
N ILE A 150 1.15 -15.75 -2.84
CA ILE A 150 2.45 -16.01 -3.45
C ILE A 150 2.87 -17.43 -3.04
N SER A 151 3.17 -18.26 -4.03
CA SER A 151 3.72 -19.60 -3.85
C SER A 151 5.05 -19.67 -4.57
N GLU A 152 6.13 -19.28 -3.89
CA GLU A 152 7.49 -19.36 -4.45
C GLU A 152 8.28 -20.47 -3.77
N ARG A 153 8.77 -21.44 -4.55
CA ARG A 153 9.68 -22.52 -4.11
C ARG A 153 9.20 -23.31 -2.87
N GLY A 154 7.89 -23.42 -2.68
CA GLY A 154 7.28 -24.13 -1.55
C GLY A 154 7.02 -23.26 -0.31
N HIS A 155 7.33 -21.97 -0.37
CA HIS A 155 6.86 -20.98 0.60
C HIS A 155 5.54 -20.41 0.12
N TYR A 156 4.52 -20.56 0.96
CA TYR A 156 3.27 -19.83 0.81
C TYR A 156 3.39 -18.50 1.56
N GLY A 157 2.83 -17.46 0.98
CA GLY A 157 2.74 -16.13 1.58
C GLY A 157 1.55 -15.38 1.02
N ALA A 158 1.16 -14.31 1.71
CA ALA A 158 0.14 -13.40 1.22
C ALA A 158 0.71 -11.99 1.22
N LYS A 159 0.60 -11.31 0.08
CA LYS A 159 0.83 -9.88 -0.02
C LYS A 159 -0.50 -9.17 0.12
N TYR A 160 -0.60 -8.28 1.10
CA TYR A 160 -1.75 -7.43 1.29
C TYR A 160 -1.39 -6.03 0.87
N PHE A 161 -2.29 -5.36 0.17
CA PHE A 161 -2.04 -4.01 -0.28
C PHE A 161 -3.31 -3.19 -0.38
N ILE A 162 -3.16 -1.91 -0.07
CA ILE A 162 -4.15 -0.88 -0.25
C ILE A 162 -3.67 0.03 -1.38
N ARG A 163 -4.57 0.32 -2.33
CA ARG A 163 -4.29 1.25 -3.44
C ARG A 163 -5.01 2.57 -3.19
N ALA A 164 -4.25 3.66 -3.24
CA ALA A 164 -4.78 5.02 -3.20
C ALA A 164 -4.34 5.80 -4.44
N LYS A 165 -5.27 6.53 -5.05
CA LYS A 165 -4.97 7.42 -6.17
C LYS A 165 -4.10 8.57 -5.63
N GLN A 166 -2.94 8.85 -6.26
CA GLN A 166 -2.00 9.88 -5.76
C GLN A 166 -2.60 11.29 -5.59
N TYR A 167 -3.65 11.62 -6.36
CA TYR A 167 -4.31 12.93 -6.32
C TYR A 167 -5.30 13.06 -5.15
N ASP A 168 -5.69 11.94 -4.57
CA ASP A 168 -6.67 11.81 -3.48
C ASP A 168 -5.99 11.28 -2.21
N LEU A 169 -4.65 11.35 -2.17
CA LEU A 169 -3.82 10.93 -1.04
C LEU A 169 -3.23 12.17 -0.36
N ASP A 170 -3.77 12.50 0.80
CA ASP A 170 -3.24 13.47 1.76
C ASP A 170 -2.58 12.74 2.95
N LYS A 171 -2.02 13.51 3.88
CA LYS A 171 -1.34 12.97 5.07
C LYS A 171 -2.30 12.12 5.92
N GLU A 172 -3.48 12.64 6.25
CA GLU A 172 -4.44 11.95 7.13
C GLU A 172 -4.87 10.61 6.54
N LYS A 173 -5.18 10.57 5.25
CA LYS A 173 -5.53 9.35 4.53
C LYS A 173 -4.36 8.39 4.42
N PHE A 174 -3.15 8.89 4.18
CA PHE A 174 -1.95 8.05 4.18
C PHE A 174 -1.72 7.37 5.53
N LEU A 175 -1.85 8.11 6.64
CA LEU A 175 -1.71 7.54 7.99
C LEU A 175 -2.81 6.53 8.30
N ARG A 176 -4.06 6.81 7.92
CA ARG A 176 -5.15 5.82 8.01
C ARG A 176 -4.84 4.55 7.24
N ILE A 177 -4.31 4.67 6.02
CA ILE A 177 -3.90 3.50 5.22
C ILE A 177 -2.79 2.71 5.92
N LEU A 178 -1.81 3.38 6.53
CA LEU A 178 -0.78 2.71 7.32
C LEU A 178 -1.38 1.96 8.51
N ASP A 179 -2.30 2.57 9.25
CA ASP A 179 -2.93 1.93 10.41
C ASP A 179 -3.81 0.74 10.00
N MET A 180 -4.59 0.87 8.93
CA MET A 180 -5.33 -0.25 8.35
C MET A 180 -4.38 -1.39 7.93
N THR A 181 -3.23 -1.04 7.37
CA THR A 181 -2.23 -2.03 6.95
C THR A 181 -1.64 -2.76 8.15
N LYS A 182 -1.36 -2.06 9.26
CA LYS A 182 -0.90 -2.64 10.53
C LYS A 182 -1.95 -3.57 11.13
N GLU A 183 -3.20 -3.11 11.23
CA GLU A 183 -4.30 -3.91 11.78
C GLU A 183 -4.53 -5.18 10.97
N THR A 184 -4.51 -5.05 9.64
CA THR A 184 -4.61 -6.20 8.73
C THR A 184 -3.48 -7.20 9.00
N GLY A 185 -2.24 -6.73 9.13
CA GLY A 185 -1.11 -7.61 9.44
C GLY A 185 -1.20 -8.32 10.79
N LEU A 186 -1.69 -7.64 11.83
CA LEU A 186 -1.94 -8.27 13.14
C LEU A 186 -2.98 -9.38 13.04
N ARG A 187 -4.11 -9.11 12.37
CA ARG A 187 -5.18 -10.10 12.17
C ARG A 187 -4.70 -11.28 11.34
N SER A 188 -3.88 -11.03 10.32
CA SER A 188 -3.28 -12.07 9.48
C SER A 188 -2.33 -12.96 10.27
N ASP A 189 -1.47 -12.38 11.11
CA ASP A 189 -0.56 -13.15 11.95
C ASP A 189 -1.33 -14.00 12.98
N GLU A 190 -2.34 -13.41 13.62
CA GLU A 190 -3.20 -14.13 14.56
C GLU A 190 -3.92 -15.31 13.89
N PHE A 191 -4.52 -15.09 12.72
CA PHE A 191 -5.17 -16.15 11.95
C PHE A 191 -4.20 -17.29 11.61
N LEU A 192 -2.99 -16.97 11.15
CA LEU A 192 -1.98 -17.98 10.82
C LEU A 192 -1.55 -18.77 12.06
N ASN A 193 -1.41 -18.10 13.21
CA ASN A 193 -1.09 -18.73 14.50
C ASN A 193 -2.23 -19.57 15.07
N GLN A 194 -3.50 -19.21 14.83
CA GLN A 194 -4.65 -20.02 15.23
C GLN A 194 -4.82 -21.25 14.34
N THR A 195 -4.58 -21.10 13.03
CA THR A 195 -4.62 -22.21 12.06
C THR A 195 -3.52 -23.26 12.33
N LEU A 196 -2.48 -22.88 13.09
CA LEU A 196 -1.40 -23.75 13.56
C LEU A 196 -1.74 -24.63 14.76
N LYS A 197 -2.85 -24.38 15.47
CA LYS A 197 -3.22 -25.24 16.60
C LYS A 197 -3.89 -26.51 16.05
N PRO A 198 -3.29 -27.71 16.19
CA PRO A 198 -4.02 -28.93 15.90
C PRO A 198 -5.27 -28.94 16.77
N ASN A 199 -6.42 -29.29 16.19
CA ASN A 199 -7.61 -29.62 16.96
C ASN A 199 -7.18 -30.61 18.05
N GLN A 200 -7.22 -30.19 19.31
CA GLN A 200 -7.07 -31.07 20.46
C GLN A 200 -8.24 -32.03 20.52
#